data_AF-K0VYH7-F1
#
_entry.id   AF-K0VYH7-F1
#
_cell.length_a   1.000
_cell.length_b   1.000
_cell.length_c   1.000
_cell.angle_alpha   90.00
_cell.angle_beta   90.00
_cell.angle_gamma   90.00
#
_symmetry.space_group_name_H-M   'P 1'
#
loop_
_entity.id
_entity.type
_entity.pdbx_description
1 polymer ?
#
loop_
_entity_poly.entity_id
_entity_poly.type
_entity_poly.pdbx_seq_one_letter_code
_entity_poly.pdbx_strand_id
1 'polypeptide(L)'
;NEELSKLGSDSTSKRNVVRITAINQRRFSNWLQKNGRGSIASRLTGSDQQQGSLKDDFRGFTKAEGRINVGFDRLRQYLGAESQLKQHDPYPDDALIIEALANEEQSKLGPVSTSRKNASNQRKFSDWLKREGRESMVSRLTGTDEQQRSLQEDFRAFTKEEGKKVVVSFNRLRQYLGAESQLKQHDPYPDDARIIDDLAKEALSKLGSNSTSQRKVVLNLASNQRRFSDWLRKKGRGSIGSRLT
;
A
#
# COMPACT_ATOMS: atom_id res chain seq x y z
N ASN A 1 46.79 -23.99 -10.97
CA ASN A 1 45.64 -24.01 -11.90
C ASN A 1 44.38 -24.62 -11.26
N GLU A 2 44.20 -24.45 -9.94
CA GLU A 2 43.22 -25.18 -9.13
C GLU A 2 42.19 -24.26 -8.44
N GLU A 3 42.43 -22.94 -8.51
CA GLU A 3 41.50 -21.88 -8.07
C GLU A 3 40.39 -21.61 -9.11
N LEU A 4 40.57 -22.02 -10.37
CA LEU A 4 39.57 -21.84 -11.44
C LEU A 4 38.48 -22.93 -11.46
N SER A 5 38.70 -24.09 -10.84
CA SER A 5 37.73 -25.21 -10.80
C SER A 5 36.70 -25.07 -9.67
N LYS A 6 36.95 -24.19 -8.68
CA LYS A 6 36.04 -23.91 -7.55
C LYS A 6 35.01 -22.81 -7.82
N LEU A 7 35.09 -22.12 -8.96
CA LEU A 7 34.02 -21.26 -9.47
C LEU A 7 32.89 -22.13 -10.04
N GLY A 8 32.24 -22.87 -9.15
CA GLY A 8 31.26 -23.91 -9.44
C GLY A 8 30.09 -23.46 -10.33
N SER A 9 29.30 -24.45 -10.74
CA SER A 9 28.11 -24.36 -11.63
C SER A 9 27.19 -23.15 -11.38
N ASP A 10 27.11 -22.66 -10.14
CA ASP A 10 26.38 -21.44 -9.74
C ASP A 10 26.92 -20.16 -10.42
N SER A 11 28.25 -20.02 -10.59
CA SER A 11 28.87 -18.88 -11.29
C SER A 11 28.55 -18.88 -12.79
N THR A 12 28.50 -20.07 -13.39
CA THR A 12 28.13 -20.30 -14.80
C THR A 12 26.64 -20.04 -15.00
N SER A 13 25.79 -20.49 -14.08
CA SER A 13 24.34 -20.29 -14.10
C SER A 13 23.98 -18.80 -13.98
N LYS A 14 24.60 -18.07 -13.04
CA LYS A 14 24.45 -16.61 -12.91
C LYS A 14 24.90 -15.86 -14.17
N ARG A 15 26.05 -16.22 -14.76
CA ARG A 15 26.51 -15.64 -16.03
C ARG A 15 25.52 -15.86 -17.16
N ASN A 16 24.93 -17.05 -17.24
CA ASN A 16 23.93 -17.35 -18.26
C ASN A 16 22.66 -16.51 -18.08
N VAL A 17 22.16 -16.36 -16.85
CA VAL A 17 20.99 -15.51 -16.54
C VAL A 17 21.25 -14.05 -16.93
N VAL A 18 22.44 -13.52 -16.62
CA VAL A 18 22.83 -12.15 -17.00
C VAL A 18 22.84 -12.01 -18.53
N ARG A 19 23.42 -12.98 -19.24
CA ARG A 19 23.51 -12.97 -20.71
C ARG A 19 22.12 -13.00 -21.35
N ILE A 20 21.25 -13.89 -20.88
CA ILE A 20 19.86 -14.01 -21.37
C ILE A 20 19.09 -12.71 -21.13
N THR A 21 19.26 -12.09 -19.95
CA THR A 21 18.62 -10.81 -19.63
C THR A 21 19.09 -9.70 -20.57
N ALA A 22 20.39 -9.61 -20.87
CA ALA A 22 20.92 -8.61 -21.80
C ALA A 22 20.41 -8.84 -23.24
N ILE A 23 20.28 -10.09 -23.69
CA ILE A 23 19.69 -10.42 -24.99
C ILE A 23 18.23 -9.96 -25.04
N ASN A 24 17.46 -10.25 -24.00
CA ASN A 24 16.06 -9.86 -23.88
C ASN A 24 15.89 -8.33 -23.88
N GLN A 25 16.77 -7.60 -23.19
CA GLN A 25 16.81 -6.13 -23.21
C GLN A 25 17.03 -5.59 -24.63
N ARG A 26 18.01 -6.15 -25.37
CA ARG A 26 18.27 -5.73 -26.77
C ARG A 26 17.09 -6.03 -27.68
N ARG A 27 16.48 -7.21 -27.56
CA ARG A 27 15.27 -7.57 -28.34
C ARG A 27 14.14 -6.59 -28.11
N PHE A 28 13.86 -6.26 -26.84
CA PHE A 28 12.81 -5.31 -26.51
C PHE A 28 13.14 -3.90 -27.00
N SER A 29 14.37 -3.41 -26.81
CA SER A 29 14.81 -2.11 -27.34
C SER A 29 14.67 -2.01 -28.86
N ASN A 30 15.05 -3.05 -29.59
CA ASN A 30 14.93 -3.08 -31.04
C ASN A 30 13.45 -3.03 -31.48
N TRP A 31 12.58 -3.75 -30.77
CA TRP A 31 11.14 -3.68 -31.04
C TRP A 31 10.57 -2.29 -30.76
N LEU A 32 10.95 -1.65 -29.65
CA LEU A 32 10.54 -0.28 -29.35
C LEU A 32 10.95 0.69 -30.48
N GLN A 33 12.20 0.59 -30.93
CA GLN A 33 12.72 1.45 -32.01
C GLN A 33 11.97 1.24 -33.32
N LYS A 34 11.72 -0.03 -33.71
CA LYS A 34 10.92 -0.35 -34.91
C LYS A 34 9.50 0.20 -34.87
N ASN A 35 8.94 0.36 -33.68
CA ASN A 35 7.58 0.88 -33.46
C ASN A 35 7.57 2.39 -33.13
N GLY A 36 8.67 3.12 -33.35
CA GLY A 36 8.74 4.56 -33.10
C GLY A 36 8.55 4.94 -31.62
N ARG A 37 8.88 4.05 -30.69
CA ARG A 37 8.72 4.27 -29.24
C ARG A 37 10.00 4.80 -28.62
N GLY A 38 9.85 5.55 -27.52
CA GLY A 38 10.97 6.10 -26.76
C GLY A 38 11.89 5.05 -26.14
N SER A 39 13.04 5.46 -25.60
CA SER A 39 13.99 4.52 -24.99
C SER A 39 13.43 3.86 -23.72
N ILE A 40 14.00 2.71 -23.32
CA ILE A 40 13.68 2.08 -22.02
C ILE A 40 14.13 2.98 -20.88
N ALA A 41 15.36 3.52 -20.95
CA ALA A 41 15.97 4.30 -19.87
C ALA A 41 15.15 5.57 -19.55
N SER A 42 14.86 6.38 -20.58
CA SER A 42 14.08 7.62 -20.44
C SER A 42 12.69 7.38 -19.86
N ARG A 43 12.13 6.18 -20.07
CA ARG A 43 10.80 5.82 -19.58
C ARG A 43 10.82 5.14 -18.23
N LEU A 44 11.92 4.48 -17.86
CA LEU A 44 12.12 3.95 -16.50
C LEU A 44 12.37 5.06 -15.47
N THR A 45 12.99 6.16 -15.88
CA THR A 45 13.29 7.32 -15.02
C THR A 45 12.37 8.52 -15.28
N GLY A 46 11.37 8.34 -16.16
CA GLY A 46 10.42 9.38 -16.56
C GLY A 46 9.16 9.40 -15.70
N SER A 47 8.20 10.24 -16.09
CA SER A 47 6.87 10.36 -15.46
C SER A 47 6.07 9.05 -15.43
N ASP A 48 5.01 9.01 -14.63
CA ASP A 48 4.10 7.85 -14.54
C ASP A 48 3.47 7.50 -15.89
N GLN A 49 3.15 8.50 -16.71
CA GLN A 49 2.66 8.28 -18.07
C GLN A 49 3.73 7.58 -18.94
N GLN A 50 4.99 7.97 -18.82
CA GLN A 50 6.09 7.34 -19.54
C GLN A 50 6.32 5.89 -19.07
N GLN A 51 6.25 5.66 -17.75
CA GLN A 51 6.38 4.34 -17.15
C GLN A 51 5.19 3.41 -17.51
N GLY A 52 3.98 3.97 -17.52
CA GLY A 52 2.76 3.30 -18.00
C GLY A 52 2.88 2.90 -19.46
N SER A 53 3.33 3.83 -20.32
CA SER A 53 3.57 3.54 -21.74
C SER A 53 4.57 2.41 -21.95
N LEU A 54 5.62 2.33 -21.12
CA LEU A 54 6.62 1.26 -21.18
C LEU A 54 6.02 -0.10 -20.81
N LYS A 55 5.13 -0.14 -19.83
CA LYS A 55 4.40 -1.35 -19.42
C LYS A 55 3.45 -1.82 -20.51
N ASP A 56 2.74 -0.89 -21.14
CA ASP A 56 1.83 -1.20 -22.24
C ASP A 56 2.58 -1.70 -23.47
N ASP A 57 3.69 -1.06 -23.84
CA ASP A 57 4.57 -1.49 -24.91
C ASP A 57 5.19 -2.86 -24.61
N PHE A 58 5.59 -3.14 -23.37
CA PHE A 58 6.12 -4.46 -23.01
C PHE A 58 5.06 -5.57 -23.10
N ARG A 59 3.80 -5.24 -22.78
CA ARG A 59 2.66 -6.14 -23.00
C ARG A 59 2.43 -6.36 -24.51
N GLY A 60 2.53 -5.31 -25.32
CA GLY A 60 2.48 -5.40 -26.78
C GLY A 60 3.58 -6.29 -27.35
N PHE A 61 4.82 -6.05 -26.94
CA PHE A 61 5.97 -6.88 -27.27
C PHE A 61 5.74 -8.35 -26.92
N THR A 62 5.29 -8.64 -25.70
CA THR A 62 5.07 -10.03 -25.24
C THR A 62 4.04 -10.76 -26.10
N LYS A 63 3.02 -10.05 -26.60
CA LYS A 63 2.03 -10.61 -27.53
C LYS A 63 2.61 -10.88 -28.91
N ALA A 64 3.51 -10.02 -29.40
CA ALA A 64 4.09 -10.13 -30.74
C ALA A 64 5.29 -11.08 -30.83
N GLU A 65 6.16 -11.08 -29.83
CA GLU A 65 7.53 -11.64 -29.87
C GLU A 65 7.76 -12.76 -28.85
N GLY A 66 6.73 -13.06 -28.05
CA GLY A 66 6.77 -14.06 -26.99
C GLY A 66 7.23 -13.51 -25.64
N ARG A 67 6.99 -14.31 -24.59
CA ARG A 67 7.23 -13.91 -23.20
C ARG A 67 8.70 -14.02 -22.84
N ILE A 68 9.28 -12.90 -22.40
CA ILE A 68 10.67 -12.80 -21.95
C ILE A 68 10.77 -12.09 -20.60
N ASN A 69 11.94 -12.16 -19.95
CA ASN A 69 12.26 -11.32 -18.79
C ASN A 69 13.34 -10.29 -19.19
N VAL A 70 13.00 -9.01 -19.06
CA VAL A 70 13.88 -7.87 -19.39
C VAL A 70 14.63 -7.36 -18.15
N GLY A 71 14.20 -7.72 -16.94
CA GLY A 71 14.85 -7.30 -15.71
C GLY A 71 14.79 -5.79 -15.45
N PHE A 72 13.62 -5.17 -15.64
CA PHE A 72 13.42 -3.72 -15.44
C PHE A 72 13.89 -3.22 -14.06
N ASP A 73 13.71 -4.02 -13.01
CA ASP A 73 14.15 -3.63 -11.66
C ASP A 73 15.66 -3.46 -11.61
N ARG A 74 16.42 -4.36 -12.23
CA ARG A 74 17.88 -4.26 -12.29
C ARG A 74 18.35 -3.07 -13.11
N LEU A 75 17.62 -2.71 -14.18
CA LEU A 75 17.88 -1.48 -14.93
C LEU A 75 17.61 -0.23 -14.08
N ARG A 76 16.53 -0.22 -13.29
CA ARG A 76 16.25 0.89 -12.35
C ARG A 76 17.34 1.04 -11.30
N GLN A 77 17.81 -0.08 -10.73
CA GLN A 77 18.92 -0.07 -9.77
C GLN A 77 20.17 0.56 -10.37
N TYR A 78 20.55 0.13 -11.58
CA TYR A 78 21.71 0.70 -12.28
C TYR A 78 21.57 2.19 -12.58
N LEU A 79 20.35 2.65 -12.87
CA LEU A 79 20.06 4.05 -13.16
C LEU A 79 19.90 4.92 -11.89
N GLY A 80 20.09 4.36 -10.69
CA GLY A 80 19.87 5.08 -9.42
C GLY A 80 18.40 5.44 -9.18
N ALA A 81 17.47 4.85 -9.93
CA ALA A 81 16.03 5.10 -9.86
C ALA A 81 15.32 4.09 -8.93
N GLU A 82 16.01 3.58 -7.91
CA GLU A 82 15.45 2.64 -6.94
C GLU A 82 14.32 3.27 -6.12
N SER A 83 14.42 4.58 -5.85
CA SER A 83 13.34 5.36 -5.23
C SER A 83 12.07 5.36 -6.07
N GLN A 84 12.17 5.20 -7.40
CA GLN A 84 11.02 5.09 -8.31
C GLN A 84 10.44 3.68 -8.42
N LEU A 85 10.96 2.69 -7.67
CA LEU A 85 10.16 1.51 -7.30
C LEU A 85 9.00 1.90 -6.37
N LYS A 86 9.08 3.07 -5.71
CA LYS A 86 7.96 3.75 -5.05
C LYS A 86 7.18 4.54 -6.12
N GLN A 87 6.61 3.86 -7.13
CA GLN A 87 5.80 4.44 -8.24
C GLN A 87 4.48 5.10 -7.78
N HIS A 88 4.37 5.46 -6.52
CA HIS A 88 3.13 5.89 -5.91
C HIS A 88 3.47 7.02 -4.96
N ASP A 89 2.72 8.11 -5.07
CA ASP A 89 2.79 9.26 -4.19
C ASP A 89 1.61 9.20 -3.20
N PRO A 90 1.66 8.27 -2.23
CA PRO A 90 0.61 8.15 -1.23
C PRO A 90 0.47 9.45 -0.43
N TYR A 91 -0.63 9.59 0.28
CA TYR A 91 -0.74 10.61 1.31
C TYR A 91 0.44 10.52 2.29
N PRO A 92 0.99 11.66 2.77
CA PRO A 92 2.12 11.66 3.70
C PRO A 92 1.89 10.78 4.93
N ASP A 93 0.69 10.85 5.52
CA ASP A 93 0.29 10.04 6.68
C ASP A 93 0.26 8.54 6.34
N ASP A 94 -0.28 8.18 5.18
CA ASP A 94 -0.31 6.79 4.70
C ASP A 94 1.11 6.27 4.47
N ALA A 95 1.98 7.08 3.86
CA ALA A 95 3.37 6.74 3.55
C ALA A 95 4.14 6.32 4.82
N LEU A 96 4.03 7.15 5.87
CA LEU A 96 4.69 6.93 7.15
C LEU A 96 4.23 5.62 7.81
N ILE A 97 2.91 5.37 7.84
CA ILE A 97 2.36 4.17 8.46
C ILE A 97 2.71 2.91 7.67
N ILE A 98 2.63 2.96 6.34
CA ILE A 98 3.00 1.84 5.47
C ILE A 98 4.48 1.50 5.64
N GLU A 99 5.36 2.50 5.69
CA GLU A 99 6.80 2.30 5.84
C GLU A 99 7.14 1.74 7.23
N ALA A 100 6.56 2.32 8.29
CA ALA A 100 6.81 1.85 9.65
C ALA A 100 6.33 0.41 9.87
N LEU A 101 5.15 0.06 9.35
CA LEU A 101 4.62 -1.31 9.39
C LEU A 101 5.49 -2.27 8.57
N ALA A 102 5.90 -1.89 7.36
CA ALA A 102 6.75 -2.74 6.52
C ALA A 102 8.11 -3.04 7.18
N ASN A 103 8.70 -2.05 7.84
CA ASN A 103 9.95 -2.20 8.59
C ASN A 103 9.77 -3.10 9.82
N GLU A 104 8.67 -2.97 10.54
CA GLU A 104 8.35 -3.85 11.68
C GLU A 104 8.13 -5.30 11.23
N GLU A 105 7.41 -5.53 10.13
CA GLU A 105 7.20 -6.89 9.61
C GLU A 105 8.52 -7.50 9.14
N GLN A 106 9.37 -6.70 8.51
CA GLN A 106 10.69 -7.15 8.07
C GLN A 106 11.61 -7.50 9.26
N SER A 107 11.54 -6.76 10.37
CA SER A 107 12.36 -7.04 11.55
C SER A 107 11.88 -8.25 12.36
N LYS A 108 10.57 -8.50 12.41
CA LYS A 108 9.99 -9.63 13.17
C LYS A 108 9.97 -10.95 12.40
N LEU A 109 9.78 -10.92 11.08
CA LEU A 109 9.52 -12.11 10.27
C LEU A 109 10.58 -12.34 9.17
N GLY A 110 11.59 -11.47 9.08
CA GLY A 110 12.53 -11.46 7.97
C GLY A 110 11.91 -10.91 6.67
N PRO A 111 12.65 -10.91 5.55
CA PRO A 111 12.16 -10.41 4.27
C PRO A 111 11.08 -11.32 3.65
N VAL A 112 9.84 -11.21 4.14
CA VAL A 112 8.71 -11.95 3.58
C VAL A 112 8.23 -11.27 2.28
N SER A 113 8.22 -12.00 1.17
CA SER A 113 7.78 -11.47 -0.14
C SER A 113 6.36 -10.90 -0.12
N THR A 114 5.51 -11.35 0.80
CA THR A 114 4.14 -10.90 1.03
C THR A 114 4.07 -9.48 1.62
N SER A 115 4.93 -9.14 2.59
CA SER A 115 4.94 -7.82 3.24
C SER A 115 5.33 -6.70 2.28
N ARG A 116 6.35 -6.92 1.44
CA ARG A 116 6.71 -5.94 0.39
C ARG A 116 5.61 -5.74 -0.64
N LYS A 117 4.95 -6.82 -1.06
CA LYS A 117 3.81 -6.75 -1.99
C LYS A 117 2.64 -6.00 -1.38
N ASN A 118 2.30 -6.25 -0.11
CA ASN A 118 1.27 -5.53 0.61
C ASN A 118 1.59 -4.04 0.72
N ALA A 119 2.80 -3.67 1.14
CA ALA A 119 3.23 -2.27 1.23
C ALA A 119 3.18 -1.56 -0.13
N SER A 120 3.58 -2.24 -1.20
CA SER A 120 3.44 -1.72 -2.56
C SER A 120 1.98 -1.47 -2.92
N ASN A 121 1.10 -2.45 -2.70
CA ASN A 121 -0.34 -2.34 -2.96
C ASN A 121 -1.01 -1.21 -2.15
N GLN A 122 -0.61 -1.04 -0.90
CA GLN A 122 -1.09 0.04 -0.03
C GLN A 122 -0.69 1.42 -0.56
N ARG A 123 0.56 1.57 -1.04
CA ARG A 123 1.00 2.84 -1.67
C ARG A 123 0.21 3.12 -2.93
N LYS A 124 -0.05 2.10 -3.78
CA LYS A 124 -0.87 2.26 -5.00
C LYS A 124 -2.27 2.76 -4.68
N PHE A 125 -2.88 2.16 -3.66
CA PHE A 125 -4.24 2.51 -3.30
C PHE A 125 -4.29 3.93 -2.72
N SER A 126 -3.35 4.32 -1.87
CA SER A 126 -3.28 5.68 -1.33
C SER A 126 -3.04 6.74 -2.41
N ASP A 127 -2.16 6.45 -3.38
CA ASP A 127 -1.92 7.28 -4.56
C ASP A 127 -3.17 7.42 -5.45
N TRP A 128 -3.89 6.31 -5.67
CA TRP A 128 -5.20 6.35 -6.34
C TRP A 128 -6.22 7.21 -5.59
N LEU A 129 -6.31 7.06 -4.26
CA LEU A 129 -7.19 7.90 -3.44
C LEU A 129 -6.87 9.38 -3.60
N LYS A 130 -5.58 9.73 -3.61
CA LYS A 130 -5.12 11.11 -3.81
C LYS A 130 -5.53 11.67 -5.17
N ARG A 131 -5.31 10.90 -6.25
CA ARG A 131 -5.74 11.26 -7.61
C ARG A 131 -7.24 11.47 -7.75
N GLU A 132 -8.04 10.63 -7.11
CA GLU A 132 -9.50 10.70 -7.14
C GLU A 132 -10.08 11.75 -6.17
N GLY A 133 -9.23 12.53 -5.48
CA GLY A 133 -9.66 13.56 -4.53
C GLY A 133 -10.31 13.00 -3.26
N ARG A 134 -9.98 11.76 -2.88
CA ARG A 134 -10.56 11.03 -1.75
C ARG A 134 -9.65 11.12 -0.53
N GLU A 135 -10.24 11.03 0.66
CA GLU A 135 -9.49 11.06 1.93
C GLU A 135 -8.46 9.92 2.04
N SER A 136 -7.41 10.15 2.83
CA SER A 136 -6.35 9.15 3.06
C SER A 136 -6.88 7.84 3.63
N MET A 137 -6.10 6.76 3.49
CA MET A 137 -6.46 5.49 4.13
C MET A 137 -6.44 5.63 5.65
N VAL A 138 -5.40 6.22 6.22
CA VAL A 138 -5.20 6.33 7.67
C VAL A 138 -6.36 7.09 8.30
N SER A 139 -6.75 8.24 7.74
CA SER A 139 -7.89 9.03 8.25
C SER A 139 -9.17 8.20 8.34
N ARG A 140 -9.44 7.38 7.32
CA ARG A 140 -10.67 6.57 7.24
C ARG A 140 -10.58 5.23 7.96
N LEU A 141 -9.39 4.65 8.08
CA LEU A 141 -9.14 3.45 8.87
C LEU A 141 -9.34 3.69 10.36
N THR A 142 -9.08 4.91 10.83
CA THR A 142 -9.29 5.35 12.21
C THR A 142 -10.59 6.12 12.42
N GLY A 143 -11.36 6.31 11.36
CA GLY A 143 -12.58 7.10 11.30
C GLY A 143 -13.85 6.34 11.68
N THR A 144 -15.01 6.94 11.39
CA THR A 144 -16.34 6.38 11.67
C THR A 144 -16.63 5.12 10.84
N ASP A 145 -17.70 4.39 11.20
CA ASP A 145 -18.13 3.23 10.43
C ASP A 145 -18.47 3.60 8.97
N GLU A 146 -19.03 4.79 8.73
CA GLU A 146 -19.26 5.34 7.40
C GLU A 146 -17.94 5.57 6.65
N GLN A 147 -16.93 6.16 7.29
CA GLN A 147 -15.60 6.37 6.68
C GLN A 147 -14.94 5.04 6.34
N GLN A 148 -15.07 4.04 7.21
CA GLN A 148 -14.55 2.70 6.97
C GLN A 148 -15.29 1.98 5.82
N ARG A 149 -16.61 2.13 5.73
CA ARG A 149 -17.42 1.58 4.63
C ARG A 149 -17.05 2.26 3.31
N SER A 150 -16.92 3.58 3.30
CA SER A 150 -16.45 4.35 2.14
C SER A 150 -15.07 3.88 1.68
N LEU A 151 -14.13 3.63 2.59
CA LEU A 151 -12.81 3.10 2.23
C LEU A 151 -12.88 1.72 1.56
N GLN A 152 -13.79 0.85 2.00
CA GLN A 152 -14.01 -0.46 1.37
C GLN A 152 -14.62 -0.34 -0.03
N GLU A 153 -15.57 0.58 -0.21
CA GLU A 153 -16.18 0.86 -1.52
C GLU A 153 -15.15 1.37 -2.51
N ASP A 154 -14.31 2.30 -2.06
CA ASP A 154 -13.21 2.86 -2.83
C ASP A 154 -12.17 1.81 -3.19
N PHE A 155 -11.85 0.91 -2.26
CA PHE A 155 -10.96 -0.21 -2.53
C PHE A 155 -11.54 -1.17 -3.58
N ARG A 156 -12.86 -1.39 -3.60
CA ARG A 156 -13.54 -2.17 -4.64
C ARG A 156 -13.46 -1.47 -5.99
N ALA A 157 -13.65 -0.15 -6.04
CA ALA A 157 -13.52 0.65 -7.26
C ALA A 157 -12.09 0.57 -7.82
N PHE A 158 -11.09 0.81 -6.98
CA PHE A 158 -9.67 0.67 -7.30
C PHE A 158 -9.33 -0.73 -7.85
N THR A 159 -9.83 -1.80 -7.22
CA THR A 159 -9.57 -3.17 -7.67
C THR A 159 -10.19 -3.46 -9.04
N LYS A 160 -11.37 -2.88 -9.33
CA LYS A 160 -12.00 -2.98 -10.65
C LYS A 160 -11.16 -2.28 -11.73
N GLU A 161 -10.60 -1.12 -11.42
CA GLU A 161 -9.77 -0.32 -12.35
C GLU A 161 -8.41 -0.98 -12.63
N GLU A 162 -7.72 -1.50 -11.61
CA GLU A 162 -6.41 -2.16 -11.78
C GLU A 162 -6.49 -3.49 -12.57
N GLY A 163 -7.69 -4.08 -12.72
CA GLY A 163 -7.91 -5.30 -13.49
C GLY A 163 -7.20 -6.55 -12.94
N LYS A 164 -6.61 -6.48 -11.74
CA LYS A 164 -5.92 -7.57 -11.04
C LYS A 164 -6.46 -7.71 -9.62
N LYS A 165 -6.38 -8.92 -9.06
CA LYS A 165 -6.70 -9.20 -7.65
C LYS A 165 -5.64 -8.57 -6.74
N VAL A 166 -5.73 -7.26 -6.55
CA VAL A 166 -4.90 -6.52 -5.60
C VAL A 166 -5.39 -6.87 -4.20
N VAL A 167 -4.47 -7.34 -3.35
CA VAL A 167 -4.77 -7.63 -1.95
C VAL A 167 -4.10 -6.54 -1.11
N VAL A 168 -4.92 -5.81 -0.35
CA VAL A 168 -4.48 -4.87 0.68
C VAL A 168 -5.04 -5.36 2.01
N SER A 169 -4.18 -5.63 2.98
CA SER A 169 -4.61 -6.02 4.33
C SER A 169 -4.84 -4.78 5.18
N PHE A 170 -6.08 -4.25 5.17
CA PHE A 170 -6.46 -3.14 6.05
C PHE A 170 -6.45 -3.53 7.54
N ASN A 171 -6.74 -4.80 7.84
CA ASN A 171 -6.71 -5.30 9.22
C ASN A 171 -5.34 -5.13 9.88
N ARG A 172 -4.26 -5.34 9.11
CA ARG A 172 -2.90 -5.19 9.62
C ARG A 172 -2.53 -3.73 9.91
N LEU A 173 -2.94 -2.81 9.04
CA LEU A 173 -2.82 -1.38 9.27
C LEU A 173 -3.61 -0.95 10.52
N ARG A 174 -4.83 -1.46 10.69
CA ARG A 174 -5.64 -1.22 11.91
C ARG A 174 -4.94 -1.72 13.16
N GLN A 175 -4.41 -2.95 13.14
CA GLN A 175 -3.65 -3.51 14.26
C GLN A 175 -2.47 -2.62 14.66
N TYR A 176 -1.66 -2.22 13.66
CA TYR A 176 -0.51 -1.34 13.88
C TYR A 176 -0.90 0.01 14.51
N LEU A 177 -1.98 0.61 14.00
CA LEU A 177 -2.56 1.86 14.52
C LEU A 177 -3.20 1.71 15.91
N GLY A 178 -3.27 0.49 16.48
CA GLY A 178 -3.93 0.21 17.76
C GLY A 178 -5.43 -0.04 17.66
N ALA A 179 -6.02 0.07 16.48
CA ALA A 179 -7.45 -0.10 16.22
C ALA A 179 -7.89 -1.58 16.22
N GLU A 180 -7.24 -2.46 16.98
CA GLU A 180 -7.59 -3.88 17.08
C GLU A 180 -9.03 -4.11 17.60
N SER A 181 -9.52 -3.19 18.44
CA SER A 181 -10.89 -3.21 18.96
C SER A 181 -11.95 -2.80 17.93
N GLN A 182 -11.56 -2.22 16.78
CA GLN A 182 -12.44 -1.80 15.67
C GLN A 182 -12.62 -2.88 14.60
N LEU A 183 -12.09 -4.09 14.79
CA LEU A 183 -12.35 -5.24 13.91
C LEU A 183 -13.77 -5.79 14.07
N LYS A 184 -14.49 -5.41 15.13
CA LYS A 184 -15.92 -5.65 15.28
C LYS A 184 -16.65 -4.36 14.95
N GLN A 185 -17.58 -4.42 14.00
CA GLN A 185 -18.55 -3.36 13.79
C GLN A 185 -19.36 -3.23 15.09
N HIS A 186 -19.18 -2.12 15.79
CA HIS A 186 -19.99 -1.79 16.97
C HIS A 186 -21.06 -0.86 16.48
N ASP A 187 -22.29 -1.15 16.82
CA ASP A 187 -23.40 -0.32 16.43
C ASP A 187 -23.92 0.33 17.73
N PRO A 188 -23.27 1.44 18.17
CA PRO A 188 -23.63 2.15 19.39
C PRO A 188 -25.00 2.81 19.26
N TYR A 189 -25.49 3.41 20.35
CA TYR A 189 -26.61 4.34 20.24
C TYR A 189 -26.24 5.54 19.34
N PRO A 190 -27.16 6.05 18.52
CA PRO A 190 -26.89 7.16 17.61
C PRO A 190 -26.35 8.42 18.31
N ASP A 191 -26.86 8.74 19.50
CA ASP A 191 -26.42 9.90 20.27
C ASP A 191 -25.02 9.70 20.87
N ASP A 192 -24.74 8.50 21.38
CA ASP A 192 -23.41 8.15 21.87
C ASP A 192 -22.38 8.20 20.75
N ALA A 193 -22.73 7.72 19.55
CA ALA A 193 -21.86 7.74 18.37
C ALA A 193 -21.40 9.17 18.05
N ARG A 194 -22.35 10.10 17.96
CA ARG A 194 -22.09 11.53 17.68
C ARG A 194 -21.17 12.15 18.72
N ILE A 195 -21.49 11.96 20.01
CA ILE A 195 -20.70 12.52 21.11
C ILE A 195 -19.27 11.96 21.09
N ILE A 196 -19.12 10.65 20.91
CA ILE A 196 -17.80 10.00 20.86
C ILE A 196 -16.99 10.51 19.67
N ASP A 197 -17.62 10.68 18.50
CA ASP A 197 -16.96 11.15 17.29
C ASP A 197 -16.50 12.61 17.42
N ASP A 198 -17.37 13.49 17.92
CA ASP A 198 -17.03 14.89 18.15
C ASP A 198 -15.87 15.03 19.13
N LEU A 199 -15.91 14.28 20.23
CA LEU A 199 -14.88 14.32 21.27
C LEU A 199 -13.54 13.76 20.79
N ALA A 200 -13.57 12.67 20.01
CA ALA A 200 -12.37 12.10 19.39
C ALA A 200 -11.77 13.06 18.36
N LYS A 201 -12.60 13.68 17.52
CA LYS A 201 -12.18 14.65 16.50
C LYS A 201 -11.56 15.88 17.15
N GLU A 202 -12.19 16.41 18.19
CA GLU A 202 -11.65 17.53 18.96
C GLU A 202 -10.30 17.18 19.59
N ALA A 203 -10.20 16.03 20.27
CA ALA A 203 -8.95 15.58 20.89
C ALA A 203 -7.83 15.36 19.86
N LEU A 204 -8.14 14.82 18.68
CA LEU A 204 -7.18 14.66 17.59
C LEU A 204 -6.76 15.99 16.97
N SER A 205 -7.65 16.98 16.89
CA SER A 205 -7.34 18.31 16.35
C SER A 205 -6.33 19.09 17.21
N LYS A 206 -6.32 18.82 18.52
CA LYS A 206 -5.38 19.40 19.48
C LYS A 206 -4.00 18.72 19.47
N LEU A 207 -3.85 17.60 18.75
CA LEU A 207 -2.59 16.85 18.66
C LEU A 207 -1.82 17.22 17.38
N GLY A 208 -0.56 17.58 17.54
CA GLY A 208 0.37 17.77 16.42
C GLY A 208 0.55 16.50 15.59
N SER A 209 0.93 16.65 14.31
CA SER A 209 1.11 15.55 13.35
C SER A 209 2.06 14.45 13.83
N ASN A 210 3.05 14.80 14.67
CA ASN A 210 4.07 13.88 15.17
C ASN A 210 3.65 13.10 16.44
N SER A 211 2.44 13.31 16.97
CA SER A 211 1.97 12.72 18.24
C SER A 211 1.32 11.32 18.08
N THR A 212 1.97 10.41 17.35
CA THR A 212 1.41 9.08 17.00
C THR A 212 0.93 8.27 18.21
N SER A 213 1.68 8.26 19.31
CA SER A 213 1.32 7.53 20.54
C SER A 213 0.09 8.10 21.24
N GLN A 214 -0.07 9.43 21.26
CA GLN A 214 -1.23 10.09 21.88
C GLN A 214 -2.48 9.93 21.01
N ARG A 215 -2.34 10.04 19.69
CA ARG A 215 -3.43 9.77 18.74
C ARG A 215 -3.96 8.35 18.91
N LYS A 216 -3.06 7.36 19.07
CA LYS A 216 -3.42 5.97 19.36
C LYS A 216 -4.27 5.81 20.62
N VAL A 217 -3.94 6.54 21.70
CA VAL A 217 -4.72 6.50 22.95
C VAL A 217 -6.13 7.04 22.74
N VAL A 218 -6.29 8.19 22.07
CA VAL A 218 -7.60 8.80 21.78
C VAL A 218 -8.48 7.84 20.96
N LEU A 219 -7.91 7.24 19.92
CA LEU A 219 -8.63 6.31 19.04
C LEU A 219 -9.06 5.03 19.77
N ASN A 220 -8.20 4.51 20.65
CA ASN A 220 -8.52 3.35 21.48
C ASN A 220 -9.65 3.65 22.45
N LEU A 221 -9.65 4.84 23.05
CA LEU A 221 -10.70 5.28 23.96
C LEU A 221 -12.05 5.37 23.24
N ALA A 222 -12.11 6.07 22.09
CA ALA A 222 -13.32 6.20 21.29
C ALA A 222 -13.88 4.83 20.88
N SER A 223 -13.01 3.92 20.45
CA SER A 223 -13.40 2.55 20.12
C SER A 223 -14.00 1.78 21.31
N ASN A 224 -13.38 1.89 22.49
CA ASN A 224 -13.89 1.26 23.71
C ASN A 224 -15.25 1.83 24.12
N GLN A 225 -15.47 3.13 23.94
CA GLN A 225 -16.76 3.78 24.20
C GLN A 225 -17.84 3.28 23.22
N ARG A 226 -17.54 3.14 21.92
CA ARG A 226 -18.49 2.57 20.94
C ARG A 226 -18.85 1.12 21.28
N ARG A 227 -17.85 0.31 21.65
CA ARG A 227 -18.07 -1.07 22.10
C ARG A 227 -18.95 -1.14 23.35
N PHE A 228 -18.76 -0.21 24.29
CA PHE A 228 -19.56 -0.15 25.51
C PHE A 228 -21.01 0.26 25.21
N SER A 229 -21.21 1.25 24.34
CA SER A 229 -22.54 1.68 23.91
C SER A 229 -23.29 0.59 23.12
N ASP A 230 -22.62 -0.11 22.19
CA ASP A 230 -23.21 -1.27 21.50
C ASP A 230 -23.60 -2.38 22.49
N TRP A 231 -22.77 -2.62 23.51
CA TRP A 231 -23.13 -3.57 24.58
C TRP A 231 -24.34 -3.11 25.38
N LEU A 232 -24.43 -1.82 25.77
CA LEU A 232 -25.59 -1.27 26.46
C LEU A 232 -26.86 -1.48 25.63
N ARG A 233 -26.79 -1.16 24.34
CA ARG A 233 -27.90 -1.33 23.41
C ARG A 233 -28.35 -2.78 23.29
N LYS A 234 -27.41 -3.72 23.09
CA LYS A 234 -27.69 -5.17 23.06
C LYS A 234 -28.27 -5.71 24.36
N LYS A 235 -28.05 -5.03 25.48
CA LYS A 235 -28.62 -5.38 26.79
C LYS A 235 -29.90 -4.63 27.13
N GLY A 236 -30.48 -3.86 26.19
CA GLY A 236 -31.68 -3.07 26.43
C GLY A 236 -31.49 -1.97 27.48
N ARG A 237 -30.25 -1.50 27.66
CA ARG A 237 -29.88 -0.48 28.64
C ARG A 237 -29.82 0.88 27.96
N GLY A 238 -30.24 1.94 28.65
CA GLY A 238 -30.09 3.32 28.18
C GLY A 238 -28.64 3.68 27.77
N SER A 239 -28.51 4.64 26.85
CA SER A 239 -27.26 5.14 26.26
C SER A 239 -26.30 5.70 27.31
N ILE A 240 -25.02 5.87 26.94
CA ILE A 240 -24.04 6.52 27.81
C ILE A 240 -24.51 7.95 28.15
N GLY A 241 -24.95 8.70 27.13
CA GLY A 241 -25.46 10.07 27.32
C GLY A 241 -26.62 10.12 28.33
N SER A 242 -27.61 9.24 28.19
CA SER A 242 -28.79 9.18 29.09
C SER A 242 -28.47 8.82 30.54
N ARG A 243 -27.24 8.36 30.82
CA ARG A 243 -26.81 7.92 32.16
C ARG A 243 -25.87 8.92 32.83
N LEU A 244 -25.40 9.91 32.08
CA LEU A 244 -24.50 10.95 32.56
C LEU A 244 -25.23 12.28 32.84
N THR A 245 -26.51 12.35 32.47
CA THR A 245 -27.45 13.44 32.72
C THR A 245 -28.49 13.01 33.74
#